data_AF-A0A426ZTY0-F1
#
_entry.id   AF-A0A426ZTY0-F1
#
_cell.length_a   1.000
_cell.length_b   1.000
_cell.length_c   1.000
_cell.angle_alpha   90.00
_cell.angle_beta   90.00
_cell.angle_gamma   90.00
#
_symmetry.space_group_name_H-M   'P 1'
#
loop_
_entity.id
_entity.type
_entity.pdbx_description
1 polymer ?
#
loop_
_entity_poly.entity_id
_entity_poly.type
_entity_poly.pdbx_seq_one_letter_code
_entity_poly.pdbx_strand_id
1 'polypeptide(L)'
;MSVEEAECRKAYDSAAEIYMSSFDRSKPPDEGPILDIFRRQLNCVELERNSLKSRCSLSEDKLDLLKKQLEANEKHRSEYLKRYEEAISDKEKISKDYTGRITDLQSKYSKLEERCLSLSNALELARRESSDWKNKYNVSSIELKAVEDKFKAQVAALQARIGAAEGRLTAVREQAASAQEEALEWKRKYDVAVGDAKTALERAAVAQERTNKKAAEAELKSRESESLVLKEEIRHLLENLESVKTIAQSHERQVKILEQEKNHLQEKYLSECKKFDETDKRCKDAERDARKATELADVARAEAVAAQKEKSESQRLAMERLALIEKAERQVENLERDRYKLIDEIEGLRQLEIDAIDKAALLESRVQERETEIEEMLSQNNEQRSKTVHVLESLLATERAARAEANNRAESLSLQLQVTQGKLDSLQQELTSVRLNETALDTKLRNSRGKRPRVDDNIGTESVHDMDIDEEVAKGRKRSKSTTSPFNHARSEDGGSVFRGAEDNNPSQGNQESEAEDYKRFTVVKLKQELTKHGFGAQLLELRNPNKKDILALYEKHVIHE
;
A
#
# COMPACT_ATOMS: atom_id res chain seq x y z
N MET A 1 -33.48 88.94 121.71
CA MET A 1 -32.55 88.30 120.77
C MET A 1 -31.14 88.60 121.25
N SER A 2 -30.28 87.59 121.41
CA SER A 2 -28.88 87.83 121.79
C SER A 2 -28.08 88.40 120.61
N VAL A 3 -26.87 88.89 120.87
CA VAL A 3 -25.98 89.38 119.80
C VAL A 3 -25.66 88.25 118.81
N GLU A 4 -25.55 87.00 119.28
CA GLU A 4 -25.28 85.82 118.45
C GLU A 4 -26.41 85.54 117.45
N GLU A 5 -27.69 85.72 117.83
CA GLU A 5 -28.82 85.56 116.88
C GLU A 5 -28.74 86.55 115.71
N ALA A 6 -28.26 87.77 115.96
CA ALA A 6 -28.13 88.79 114.91
C ALA A 6 -26.91 88.54 114.00
N GLU A 7 -25.81 88.02 114.54
CA GLU A 7 -24.65 87.62 113.74
C GLU A 7 -24.90 86.32 112.97
N CYS A 8 -25.56 85.32 113.56
CA CYS A 8 -26.01 84.13 112.85
C CYS A 8 -26.97 84.47 111.70
N ARG A 9 -27.89 85.45 111.88
CA ARG A 9 -28.74 85.92 110.78
C ARG A 9 -27.93 86.59 109.68
N LYS A 10 -27.02 87.51 110.01
CA LYS A 10 -26.14 88.13 108.99
C LYS A 10 -25.24 87.12 108.27
N ALA A 11 -24.72 86.13 108.97
CA ALA A 11 -23.93 85.06 108.38
C ALA A 11 -24.79 84.16 107.48
N TYR A 12 -26.02 83.84 107.89
CA TYR A 12 -26.98 83.08 107.09
C TYR A 12 -27.44 83.86 105.85
N ASP A 13 -27.80 85.13 106.01
CA ASP A 13 -28.26 85.98 104.92
C ASP A 13 -27.13 86.25 103.92
N SER A 14 -25.89 86.48 104.39
CA SER A 14 -24.71 86.62 103.52
C SER A 14 -24.31 85.31 102.85
N ALA A 15 -24.38 84.17 103.54
CA ALA A 15 -24.14 82.86 102.93
C ALA A 15 -25.25 82.52 101.91
N ALA A 16 -26.49 82.88 102.18
CA ALA A 16 -27.62 82.73 101.26
C ALA A 16 -27.48 83.65 100.04
N GLU A 17 -27.00 84.88 100.20
CA GLU A 17 -26.75 85.82 99.11
C GLU A 17 -25.57 85.35 98.23
N ILE A 18 -24.49 84.84 98.81
CA ILE A 18 -23.38 84.20 98.09
C ILE A 18 -23.85 82.92 97.38
N TYR A 19 -24.65 82.09 98.04
CA TYR A 19 -25.19 80.86 97.46
C TYR A 19 -26.17 81.14 96.31
N MET A 20 -27.08 82.09 96.48
CA MET A 20 -28.06 82.48 95.45
C MET A 20 -27.41 83.21 94.28
N SER A 21 -26.41 84.06 94.51
CA SER A 21 -25.64 84.71 93.43
C SER A 21 -24.75 83.73 92.65
N SER A 22 -24.33 82.61 93.25
CA SER A 22 -23.68 81.51 92.51
C SER A 22 -24.62 80.79 91.53
N PHE A 23 -25.94 81.02 91.63
CA PHE A 23 -26.97 80.52 90.73
C PHE A 23 -27.63 81.64 89.89
N ASP A 24 -26.89 82.71 89.56
CA ASP A 24 -27.35 83.71 88.59
C ASP A 24 -27.50 83.12 87.17
N ARG A 25 -28.70 82.61 86.88
CA ARG A 25 -29.12 82.06 85.58
C ARG A 25 -29.51 83.15 84.56
N SER A 26 -29.21 84.43 84.80
CA SER A 26 -29.46 85.51 83.84
C SER A 26 -28.58 85.43 82.60
N LYS A 27 -27.44 84.71 82.68
CA LYS A 27 -26.74 84.20 81.51
C LYS A 27 -27.24 82.80 81.19
N PRO A 28 -27.67 82.49 79.95
CA PRO A 28 -27.75 81.10 79.55
C PRO A 28 -26.36 80.46 79.74
N PRO A 29 -26.27 79.19 80.17
CA PRO A 29 -25.01 78.48 80.04
C PRO A 29 -24.57 78.55 78.57
N ASP A 30 -23.26 78.57 78.32
CA ASP A 30 -22.68 78.54 76.97
C ASP A 30 -22.81 77.11 76.38
N GLU A 31 -24.05 76.64 76.30
CA GLU A 31 -24.46 75.41 75.64
C GLU A 31 -24.33 75.52 74.12
N GLY A 32 -24.32 76.74 73.55
CA GLY A 32 -24.03 76.97 72.14
C GLY A 32 -22.69 76.34 71.73
N PRO A 33 -21.56 76.75 72.34
CA PRO A 33 -20.26 76.11 72.16
C PRO A 33 -20.24 74.59 72.39
N ILE A 34 -20.87 74.09 73.46
CA ILE A 34 -20.83 72.66 73.81
C ILE A 34 -21.65 71.81 72.83
N LEU A 35 -22.88 72.24 72.50
CA LEU A 35 -23.75 71.58 71.52
C LEU A 35 -23.16 71.67 70.11
N ASP A 36 -22.46 72.76 69.77
CA ASP A 36 -21.77 72.87 68.49
C ASP A 36 -20.53 71.95 68.44
N ILE A 37 -19.77 71.78 69.53
CA ILE A 37 -18.71 70.76 69.62
C ILE A 37 -19.28 69.35 69.42
N PHE A 38 -20.36 68.98 70.13
CA PHE A 38 -21.01 67.67 69.93
C PHE A 38 -21.58 67.51 68.52
N ARG A 39 -22.16 68.55 67.93
CA ARG A 39 -22.65 68.54 66.54
C ARG A 39 -21.52 68.34 65.53
N ARG A 40 -20.39 69.02 65.72
CA ARG A 40 -19.17 68.83 64.92
C ARG A 40 -18.64 67.40 65.06
N GLN A 41 -18.54 66.87 66.27
CA GLN A 41 -18.11 65.48 66.51
C GLN A 41 -19.06 64.46 65.86
N LEU A 42 -20.38 64.65 65.98
CA LEU A 42 -21.37 63.76 65.39
C LEU A 42 -21.35 63.81 63.86
N ASN A 43 -21.16 65.00 63.27
CA ASN A 43 -20.89 65.17 61.84
C ASN A 43 -19.57 64.49 61.41
N CYS A 44 -18.49 64.58 62.20
CA CYS A 44 -17.24 63.87 61.93
C CYS A 44 -17.44 62.35 61.93
N VAL A 45 -18.09 61.79 62.96
CA VAL A 45 -18.42 60.36 63.06
C VAL A 45 -19.32 59.92 61.91
N GLU A 46 -20.27 60.76 61.48
CA GLU A 46 -21.16 60.43 60.36
C GLU A 46 -20.44 60.48 59.00
N LEU A 47 -19.51 61.41 58.80
CA LEU A 47 -18.60 61.43 57.64
C LEU A 47 -17.68 60.20 57.64
N GLU A 48 -17.10 59.82 58.78
CA GLU A 48 -16.30 58.62 58.94
C GLU A 48 -17.11 57.35 58.64
N ARG A 49 -18.33 57.23 59.17
CA ARG A 49 -19.27 56.13 58.88
C ARG A 49 -19.58 56.05 57.39
N ASN A 50 -19.88 57.19 56.74
CA ASN A 50 -20.21 57.22 55.33
C ASN A 50 -18.99 56.88 54.45
N SER A 51 -17.80 57.32 54.84
CA SER A 51 -16.51 56.95 54.23
C SER A 51 -16.22 55.45 54.38
N LEU A 52 -16.39 54.89 55.58
CA LEU A 52 -16.21 53.47 55.86
C LEU A 52 -17.20 52.62 55.07
N LYS A 53 -18.48 53.01 55.03
CA LYS A 53 -19.51 52.34 54.21
C LYS A 53 -19.15 52.34 52.73
N SER A 54 -18.71 53.48 52.20
CA SER A 54 -18.28 53.61 50.80
C SER A 54 -17.06 52.73 50.49
N ARG A 55 -16.11 52.63 51.44
CA ARG A 55 -14.97 51.70 51.36
C ARG A 55 -15.40 50.23 51.41
N CYS A 56 -16.38 49.86 52.24
CA CYS A 56 -16.91 48.50 52.33
C CYS A 56 -17.57 48.10 51.01
N SER A 57 -18.48 48.91 50.46
CA SER A 57 -19.09 48.63 49.15
C SER A 57 -18.07 48.55 48.03
N LEU A 58 -17.07 49.46 47.99
CA LEU A 58 -15.96 49.37 47.04
C LEU A 58 -15.10 48.10 47.22
N SER A 59 -15.02 47.56 48.44
CA SER A 59 -14.33 46.31 48.73
C SER A 59 -15.14 45.09 48.28
N GLU A 60 -16.46 45.12 48.43
CA GLU A 60 -17.39 44.11 47.92
C GLU A 60 -17.36 44.06 46.39
N ASP A 61 -17.46 45.21 45.72
CA ASP A 61 -17.36 45.34 44.25
C ASP A 61 -16.03 44.77 43.72
N LYS A 62 -14.91 45.06 44.41
CA LYS A 62 -13.59 44.50 44.08
C LYS A 62 -13.55 42.98 44.27
N LEU A 63 -14.16 42.47 45.33
CA LEU A 63 -14.17 41.04 45.64
C LEU A 63 -15.01 40.27 44.61
N ASP A 64 -16.15 40.81 44.19
CA ASP A 64 -16.98 40.20 43.14
C ASP A 64 -16.37 40.32 41.74
N LEU A 65 -15.59 41.37 41.45
CA LEU A 65 -14.76 41.45 40.24
C LEU A 65 -13.69 40.35 40.23
N LEU A 66 -13.00 40.15 41.36
CA LEU A 66 -11.98 39.10 41.51
C LEU A 66 -12.57 37.69 41.40
N LYS A 67 -13.76 37.43 41.97
CA LYS A 67 -14.49 36.15 41.78
C LYS A 67 -14.77 35.88 40.31
N LYS A 68 -15.38 36.84 39.60
CA LYS A 68 -15.68 36.71 38.15
C LYS A 68 -14.42 36.48 37.32
N GLN A 69 -13.30 37.11 37.71
CA GLN A 69 -12.01 36.92 37.06
C GLN A 69 -11.41 35.53 37.35
N LEU A 70 -11.59 34.99 38.56
CA LEU A 70 -11.21 33.62 38.93
C LEU A 70 -12.04 32.60 38.15
N GLU A 71 -13.37 32.70 38.16
CA GLU A 71 -14.29 31.83 37.42
C GLU A 71 -13.99 31.81 35.92
N ALA A 72 -13.71 32.98 35.32
CA ALA A 72 -13.30 33.08 33.92
C ALA A 72 -11.96 32.37 33.66
N ASN A 73 -10.99 32.50 34.56
CA ASN A 73 -9.69 31.85 34.45
C ASN A 73 -9.81 30.32 34.59
N GLU A 74 -10.58 29.83 35.58
CA GLU A 74 -10.86 28.41 35.75
C GLU A 74 -11.58 27.80 34.55
N LYS A 75 -12.53 28.54 33.96
CA LYS A 75 -13.18 28.14 32.70
C LYS A 75 -12.18 28.04 31.55
N HIS A 76 -11.33 29.06 31.33
CA HIS A 76 -10.30 29.03 30.30
C HIS A 76 -9.27 27.90 30.52
N ARG A 77 -8.87 27.63 31.77
CA ARG A 77 -8.00 26.50 32.12
C ARG A 77 -8.65 25.16 31.77
N SER A 78 -9.94 25.01 32.03
CA SER A 78 -10.70 23.79 31.74
C SER A 78 -10.93 23.59 30.24
N GLU A 79 -11.22 24.67 29.50
CA GLU A 79 -11.30 24.66 28.03
C GLU A 79 -9.95 24.30 27.39
N TYR A 80 -8.84 24.82 27.94
CA TYR A 80 -7.48 24.48 27.48
C TYR A 80 -7.15 23.00 27.70
N LEU A 81 -7.42 22.47 28.90
CA LEU A 81 -7.22 21.04 29.20
C LEU A 81 -8.05 20.14 28.28
N LYS A 82 -9.33 20.47 28.06
CA LYS A 82 -10.21 19.70 27.16
C LYS A 82 -9.67 19.65 25.73
N ARG A 83 -9.20 20.78 25.17
CA ARG A 83 -8.57 20.81 23.85
C ARG A 83 -7.28 19.99 23.78
N TYR A 84 -6.52 19.94 24.88
CA TYR A 84 -5.30 19.16 24.97
C TYR A 84 -5.59 17.65 25.03
N GLU A 85 -6.61 17.23 25.78
CA GLU A 85 -7.11 15.85 25.81
C GLU A 85 -7.68 15.41 24.46
N GLU A 86 -8.48 16.26 23.80
CA GLU A 86 -8.98 16.04 22.43
C GLU A 86 -7.82 15.83 21.44
N ALA A 87 -6.80 16.70 21.46
CA ALA A 87 -5.63 16.57 20.60
C ALA A 87 -4.79 15.30 20.87
N ILE A 88 -4.72 14.82 22.12
CA ILE A 88 -4.09 13.54 22.45
C ILE A 88 -4.91 12.37 21.90
N SER A 89 -6.23 12.38 22.10
CA SER A 89 -7.15 11.36 21.58
C SER A 89 -7.05 11.24 20.06
N ASP A 90 -7.06 12.36 19.34
CA ASP A 90 -6.92 12.38 17.88
C ASP A 90 -5.56 11.84 17.44
N LYS A 91 -4.47 12.24 18.10
CA LYS A 91 -3.13 11.71 17.85
C LYS A 91 -3.07 10.19 18.07
N GLU A 92 -3.66 9.67 19.14
CA GLU A 92 -3.72 8.24 19.40
C GLU A 92 -4.52 7.48 18.36
N LYS A 93 -5.66 8.03 17.93
CA LYS A 93 -6.50 7.44 16.88
C LYS A 93 -5.73 7.35 15.56
N ILE A 94 -5.10 8.45 15.14
CA ILE A 94 -4.23 8.50 13.96
C ILE A 94 -3.08 7.49 14.09
N SER A 95 -2.44 7.39 15.26
CA SER A 95 -1.39 6.40 15.51
C SER A 95 -1.88 4.96 15.36
N LYS A 96 -3.07 4.64 15.89
CA LYS A 96 -3.71 3.31 15.76
C LYS A 96 -3.99 3.00 14.29
N ASP A 97 -4.58 3.93 13.54
CA ASP A 97 -4.87 3.80 12.11
C ASP A 97 -3.59 3.55 11.27
N TYR A 98 -2.50 4.29 11.55
CA TYR A 98 -1.20 4.06 10.91
C TYR A 98 -0.60 2.69 11.25
N THR A 99 -0.64 2.26 12.52
CA THR A 99 -0.14 0.93 12.90
C THR A 99 -0.94 -0.19 12.23
N GLY A 100 -2.27 -0.06 12.16
CA GLY A 100 -3.13 -0.98 11.41
C GLY A 100 -2.69 -1.06 9.94
N ARG A 101 -2.58 0.08 9.26
CA ARG A 101 -2.15 0.15 7.85
C ARG A 101 -0.76 -0.43 7.61
N ILE A 102 0.18 -0.29 8.56
CA ILE A 102 1.51 -0.91 8.49
C ILE A 102 1.40 -2.43 8.60
N THR A 103 0.67 -2.97 9.57
CA THR A 103 0.48 -4.43 9.71
C THR A 103 -0.22 -5.05 8.50
N ASP A 104 -1.16 -4.32 7.91
CA ASP A 104 -1.88 -4.69 6.69
C ASP A 104 -0.94 -4.78 5.48
N LEU A 105 -0.02 -3.81 5.34
CA LEU A 105 1.02 -3.79 4.32
C LEU A 105 2.06 -4.89 4.52
N GLN A 106 2.47 -5.17 5.77
CA GLN A 106 3.35 -6.29 6.10
C GLN A 106 2.71 -7.63 5.72
N SER A 107 1.44 -7.86 6.07
CA SER A 107 0.71 -9.07 5.68
C SER A 107 0.61 -9.23 4.15
N LYS A 108 0.40 -8.12 3.42
CA LYS A 108 0.38 -8.10 1.94
C LYS A 108 1.76 -8.40 1.36
N TYR A 109 2.83 -7.88 1.97
CA TYR A 109 4.22 -8.12 1.55
C TYR A 109 4.61 -9.60 1.71
N SER A 110 4.39 -10.21 2.87
CA SER A 110 4.71 -11.64 3.08
C SER A 110 3.96 -12.55 2.12
N LYS A 111 2.67 -12.29 1.87
CA LYS A 111 1.86 -13.03 0.86
C LYS A 111 2.39 -12.85 -0.56
N LEU A 112 3.00 -11.71 -0.89
CA LEU A 112 3.62 -11.47 -2.19
C LEU A 112 4.96 -12.21 -2.29
N GLU A 113 5.76 -12.20 -1.23
CA GLU A 113 7.03 -12.91 -1.11
C GLU A 113 6.85 -14.43 -1.27
N GLU A 114 5.87 -15.02 -0.57
CA GLU A 114 5.46 -16.43 -0.74
C GLU A 114 5.10 -16.77 -2.20
N ARG A 115 4.34 -15.89 -2.87
CA ARG A 115 3.98 -16.06 -4.29
C ARG A 115 5.20 -15.97 -5.21
N CYS A 116 6.11 -15.04 -4.96
CA CYS A 116 7.36 -14.91 -5.72
C CYS A 116 8.23 -16.17 -5.57
N LEU A 117 8.37 -16.71 -4.36
CA LEU A 117 9.09 -17.97 -4.10
C LEU A 117 8.41 -19.14 -4.82
N SER A 118 7.08 -19.26 -4.73
CA SER A 118 6.33 -20.31 -5.43
C SER A 118 6.48 -20.25 -6.95
N LEU A 119 6.46 -19.05 -7.54
CA LEU A 119 6.65 -18.85 -8.98
C LEU A 119 8.10 -19.15 -9.41
N SER A 120 9.09 -18.78 -8.60
CA SER A 120 10.50 -19.10 -8.86
C SER A 120 10.72 -20.62 -8.88
N ASN A 121 10.16 -21.34 -7.91
CA ASN A 121 10.24 -22.80 -7.85
C ASN A 121 9.56 -23.48 -9.04
N ALA A 122 8.38 -22.99 -9.46
CA ALA A 122 7.70 -23.50 -10.65
C ALA A 122 8.48 -23.24 -11.95
N LEU A 123 9.11 -22.07 -12.08
CA LEU A 123 9.99 -21.74 -13.22
C LEU A 123 11.22 -22.64 -13.27
N GLU A 124 11.85 -22.94 -12.12
CA GLU A 124 12.96 -23.90 -12.07
C GLU A 124 12.54 -25.32 -12.46
N LEU A 125 11.38 -25.78 -12.00
CA LEU A 125 10.86 -27.10 -12.37
C LEU A 125 10.64 -27.19 -13.90
N ALA A 126 9.95 -26.21 -14.48
CA ALA A 126 9.71 -26.15 -15.92
C ALA A 126 11.02 -26.06 -16.74
N ARG A 127 12.06 -25.38 -16.22
CA ARG A 127 13.39 -25.36 -16.85
C ARG A 127 14.07 -26.73 -16.85
N ARG A 128 13.97 -27.49 -15.74
CA ARG A 128 14.49 -28.86 -15.65
C ARG A 128 13.76 -29.79 -16.62
N GLU A 129 12.42 -29.77 -16.61
CA GLU A 129 11.59 -30.56 -17.53
C GLU A 129 11.89 -30.25 -19.00
N SER A 130 12.03 -28.97 -19.36
CA SER A 130 12.40 -28.54 -20.72
C SER A 130 13.79 -29.07 -21.14
N SER A 131 14.77 -29.04 -20.21
CA SER A 131 16.09 -29.62 -20.43
C SER A 131 16.02 -31.14 -20.62
N ASP A 132 15.23 -31.84 -19.82
CA ASP A 132 15.06 -33.30 -19.91
C ASP A 132 14.38 -33.70 -21.23
N TRP A 133 13.34 -32.97 -21.66
CA TRP A 133 12.71 -33.18 -22.96
C TRP A 133 13.66 -32.91 -24.12
N LYS A 134 14.47 -31.85 -24.05
CA LYS A 134 15.52 -31.56 -25.04
C LYS A 134 16.56 -32.68 -25.11
N ASN A 135 16.97 -33.22 -23.97
CA ASN A 135 17.91 -34.34 -23.91
C ASN A 135 17.31 -35.62 -24.51
N LYS A 136 16.06 -35.97 -24.16
CA LYS A 136 15.33 -37.10 -24.76
C LYS A 136 15.22 -36.95 -26.29
N TYR A 137 14.81 -35.78 -26.77
CA TYR A 137 14.74 -35.48 -28.20
C TYR A 137 16.08 -35.67 -28.91
N ASN A 138 17.17 -35.16 -28.33
CA ASN A 138 18.52 -35.31 -28.91
C ASN A 138 18.93 -36.79 -29.00
N VAL A 139 18.66 -37.59 -27.97
CA VAL A 139 18.94 -39.03 -27.96
C VAL A 139 18.15 -39.74 -29.06
N SER A 140 16.83 -39.55 -29.12
CA SER A 140 16.00 -40.16 -30.17
C SER A 140 16.36 -39.70 -31.58
N SER A 141 16.83 -38.45 -31.75
CA SER A 141 17.34 -37.94 -33.03
C SER A 141 18.63 -38.66 -33.47
N ILE A 142 19.55 -38.94 -32.54
CA ILE A 142 20.76 -39.73 -32.79
C ILE A 142 20.41 -41.19 -33.14
N GLU A 143 19.47 -41.79 -32.41
CA GLU A 143 19.00 -43.16 -32.67
C GLU A 143 18.32 -43.29 -34.04
N LEU A 144 17.43 -42.35 -34.40
CA LEU A 144 16.80 -42.28 -35.71
C LEU A 144 17.84 -42.17 -36.84
N LYS A 145 18.85 -41.31 -36.67
CA LYS A 145 19.92 -41.16 -37.65
C LYS A 145 20.75 -42.43 -37.82
N ALA A 146 21.08 -43.12 -36.72
CA ALA A 146 21.79 -44.39 -36.77
C ALA A 146 20.96 -45.49 -37.50
N VAL A 147 19.64 -45.49 -37.33
CA VAL A 147 18.73 -46.38 -38.07
C VAL A 147 18.65 -46.00 -39.56
N GLU A 148 18.56 -44.71 -39.87
CA GLU A 148 18.55 -44.20 -41.24
C GLU A 148 19.84 -44.59 -42.00
N ASP A 149 21.01 -44.38 -41.38
CA ASP A 149 22.30 -44.72 -41.96
C ASP A 149 22.49 -46.24 -42.11
N LYS A 150 21.93 -47.05 -41.21
CA LYS A 150 21.85 -48.51 -41.35
C LYS A 150 20.99 -48.92 -42.55
N PHE A 151 19.85 -48.29 -42.78
CA PHE A 151 19.02 -48.57 -43.96
C PHE A 151 19.70 -48.11 -45.26
N LYS A 152 20.35 -46.94 -45.29
CA LYS A 152 21.17 -46.51 -46.44
C LYS A 152 22.25 -47.54 -46.79
N ALA A 153 22.96 -48.06 -45.80
CA ALA A 153 23.96 -49.11 -46.00
C ALA A 153 23.35 -50.41 -46.57
N GLN A 154 22.16 -50.82 -46.10
CA GLN A 154 21.45 -51.99 -46.66
C GLN A 154 21.01 -51.77 -48.11
N VAL A 155 20.49 -50.57 -48.44
CA VAL A 155 20.11 -50.21 -49.81
C VAL A 155 21.31 -50.24 -50.75
N ALA A 156 22.44 -49.65 -50.35
CA ALA A 156 23.68 -49.69 -51.12
C ALA A 156 24.20 -51.12 -51.35
N ALA A 157 24.13 -51.99 -50.32
CA ALA A 157 24.51 -53.39 -50.45
C ALA A 157 23.58 -54.17 -51.40
N LEU A 158 22.26 -53.89 -51.38
CA LEU A 158 21.31 -54.49 -52.31
C LEU A 158 21.53 -54.01 -53.75
N GLN A 159 21.78 -52.71 -53.96
CA GLN A 159 22.12 -52.13 -55.27
C GLN A 159 23.39 -52.76 -55.85
N ALA A 160 24.46 -52.90 -55.04
CA ALA A 160 25.68 -53.59 -55.47
C ALA A 160 25.42 -55.06 -55.86
N ARG A 161 24.55 -55.76 -55.11
CA ARG A 161 24.17 -57.15 -55.43
C ARG A 161 23.33 -57.26 -56.70
N ILE A 162 22.47 -56.28 -56.98
CA ILE A 162 21.70 -56.17 -58.24
C ILE A 162 22.66 -55.96 -59.41
N GLY A 163 23.53 -54.95 -59.37
CA GLY A 163 24.50 -54.70 -60.44
C GLY A 163 25.42 -55.89 -60.71
N ALA A 164 25.85 -56.61 -59.66
CA ALA A 164 26.61 -57.85 -59.82
C ALA A 164 25.78 -59.00 -60.45
N ALA A 165 24.47 -59.06 -60.22
CA ALA A 165 23.58 -60.03 -60.85
C ALA A 165 23.29 -59.68 -62.31
N GLU A 166 23.12 -58.40 -62.63
CA GLU A 166 22.98 -57.88 -64.00
C GLU A 166 24.25 -58.16 -64.81
N GLY A 167 25.44 -57.93 -64.25
CA GLY A 167 26.71 -58.26 -64.90
C GLY A 167 26.90 -59.77 -65.16
N ARG A 168 26.38 -60.64 -64.29
CA ARG A 168 26.33 -62.10 -64.56
C ARG A 168 25.32 -62.43 -65.65
N LEU A 169 24.16 -61.77 -65.66
CA LEU A 169 23.13 -61.98 -66.67
C LEU A 169 23.61 -61.57 -68.07
N THR A 170 24.36 -60.47 -68.20
CA THR A 170 24.97 -60.06 -69.49
C THR A 170 26.00 -61.08 -69.96
N ALA A 171 26.90 -61.55 -69.08
CA ALA A 171 27.88 -62.58 -69.44
C ALA A 171 27.24 -63.91 -69.90
N VAL A 172 26.18 -64.37 -69.21
CA VAL A 172 25.43 -65.57 -69.62
C VAL A 172 24.70 -65.38 -70.95
N ARG A 173 24.16 -64.17 -71.22
CA ARG A 173 23.54 -63.85 -72.52
C ARG A 173 24.55 -63.86 -73.66
N GLU A 174 25.74 -63.32 -73.45
CA GLU A 174 26.83 -63.33 -74.42
C GLU A 174 27.34 -64.75 -74.70
N GLN A 175 27.54 -65.56 -73.65
CA GLN A 175 27.90 -66.98 -73.79
C GLN A 175 26.82 -67.78 -74.54
N ALA A 176 25.54 -67.53 -74.27
CA ALA A 176 24.43 -68.19 -74.96
C ALA A 176 24.35 -67.81 -76.44
N ALA A 177 24.63 -66.54 -76.78
CA ALA A 177 24.68 -66.08 -78.17
C ALA A 177 25.83 -66.75 -78.95
N SER A 178 27.02 -66.83 -78.35
CA SER A 178 28.17 -67.54 -78.93
C SER A 178 27.88 -69.03 -79.16
N ALA A 179 27.31 -69.73 -78.17
CA ALA A 179 26.92 -71.14 -78.32
C ALA A 179 25.83 -71.36 -79.38
N GLN A 180 24.93 -70.39 -79.58
CA GLN A 180 23.93 -70.42 -80.64
C GLN A 180 24.57 -70.26 -82.03
N GLU A 181 25.60 -69.41 -82.16
CA GLU A 181 26.35 -69.24 -83.40
C GLU A 181 27.12 -70.52 -83.78
N GLU A 182 27.83 -71.13 -82.82
CA GLU A 182 28.48 -72.44 -83.01
C GLU A 182 27.49 -73.53 -83.45
N ALA A 183 26.32 -73.62 -82.82
CA ALA A 183 25.29 -74.59 -83.18
C ALA A 183 24.78 -74.39 -84.62
N LEU A 184 24.66 -73.13 -85.08
CA LEU A 184 24.31 -72.82 -86.47
C LEU A 184 25.43 -73.17 -87.46
N GLU A 185 26.70 -73.13 -87.07
CA GLU A 185 27.78 -73.67 -87.89
C GLU A 185 27.74 -75.20 -87.99
N TRP A 186 27.56 -75.90 -86.87
CA TRP A 186 27.49 -77.36 -86.85
C TRP A 186 26.34 -77.89 -87.69
N LYS A 187 25.18 -77.21 -87.65
CA LYS A 187 24.04 -77.54 -88.51
C LYS A 187 24.41 -77.48 -90.00
N ARG A 188 25.05 -76.38 -90.44
CA ARG A 188 25.51 -76.25 -91.84
C ARG A 188 26.49 -77.35 -92.24
N LYS A 189 27.39 -77.76 -91.35
CA LYS A 189 28.36 -78.84 -91.60
C LYS A 189 27.67 -80.21 -91.75
N TYR A 190 26.64 -80.49 -90.95
CA TYR A 190 25.87 -81.74 -91.01
C TYR A 190 25.02 -81.86 -92.28
N ASP A 191 24.35 -80.77 -92.69
CA ASP A 191 23.48 -80.76 -93.88
C ASP A 191 24.25 -81.12 -95.17
N VAL A 192 25.55 -80.77 -95.25
CA VAL A 192 26.45 -81.17 -96.34
C VAL A 192 26.71 -82.68 -96.33
N ALA A 193 27.12 -83.25 -95.20
CA ALA A 193 27.50 -84.67 -95.07
C ALA A 193 26.33 -85.63 -95.36
N VAL A 194 25.09 -85.24 -95.04
CA VAL A 194 23.89 -86.02 -95.37
C VAL A 194 23.61 -86.05 -96.87
N GLY A 195 23.94 -84.97 -97.60
CA GLY A 195 23.86 -84.94 -99.06
C GLY A 195 24.78 -85.98 -99.70
N ASP A 196 26.03 -86.04 -99.25
CA ASP A 196 27.03 -86.97 -99.78
C ASP A 196 26.65 -88.44 -99.55
N ALA A 197 26.26 -88.80 -98.31
CA ALA A 197 25.94 -90.18 -97.94
C ALA A 197 24.75 -90.77 -98.74
N LYS A 198 23.78 -89.94 -99.12
CA LYS A 198 22.59 -90.38 -99.86
C LYS A 198 22.92 -90.89 -101.27
N THR A 199 23.99 -90.38 -101.88
CA THR A 199 24.43 -90.80 -103.23
C THR A 199 25.13 -92.16 -103.27
N ALA A 200 25.54 -92.72 -102.12
CA ALA A 200 26.25 -93.98 -102.05
C ALA A 200 25.32 -95.21 -101.96
N LEU A 201 24.13 -95.06 -101.39
CA LEU A 201 23.27 -96.18 -100.98
C LEU A 201 22.49 -96.81 -102.15
N GLU A 202 22.20 -96.03 -103.19
CA GLU A 202 21.48 -96.49 -104.40
C GLU A 202 22.28 -97.50 -105.26
N ARG A 203 23.60 -97.65 -105.03
CA ARG A 203 24.46 -98.58 -105.80
C ARG A 203 24.54 -100.00 -105.23
N ALA A 204 24.01 -100.27 -104.03
CA ALA A 204 24.24 -101.55 -103.32
C ALA A 204 23.09 -102.57 -103.42
N ALA A 205 21.90 -102.19 -103.92
CA ALA A 205 20.66 -102.94 -103.71
C ALA A 205 20.36 -104.11 -104.67
N VAL A 206 21.25 -104.47 -105.60
CA VAL A 206 20.93 -105.37 -106.75
C VAL A 206 21.47 -106.81 -106.60
N ALA A 207 22.22 -107.14 -105.55
CA ALA A 207 23.09 -108.33 -105.55
C ALA A 207 22.64 -109.58 -104.73
N GLN A 208 21.60 -109.51 -103.89
CA GLN A 208 21.49 -110.42 -102.72
C GLN A 208 20.18 -111.25 -102.60
N GLU A 209 19.65 -111.84 -103.68
CA GLU A 209 18.51 -112.80 -103.58
C GLU A 209 18.68 -114.07 -104.43
N ARG A 210 19.65 -114.95 -104.10
CA ARG A 210 19.65 -116.35 -104.58
C ARG A 210 20.20 -117.35 -103.55
N THR A 211 19.50 -118.50 -103.51
CA THR A 211 19.79 -119.82 -102.89
C THR A 211 19.69 -120.01 -101.37
N ASN A 212 18.74 -120.87 -100.95
CA ASN A 212 18.79 -121.57 -99.66
C ASN A 212 17.90 -122.84 -99.59
N LYS A 213 18.35 -123.83 -98.81
CA LYS A 213 17.68 -125.06 -98.30
C LYS A 213 17.28 -126.23 -99.24
N LYS A 214 17.84 -127.42 -98.92
CA LYS A 214 17.19 -128.69 -98.44
C LYS A 214 18.25 -129.82 -98.47
N ALA A 215 18.22 -130.94 -97.71
CA ALA A 215 17.29 -131.50 -96.72
C ALA A 215 18.04 -132.44 -95.74
N ALA A 216 17.43 -132.78 -94.59
CA ALA A 216 17.78 -133.96 -93.76
C ALA A 216 16.63 -134.31 -92.77
N GLU A 217 15.40 -134.46 -93.28
CA GLU A 217 14.23 -134.87 -92.49
C GLU A 217 14.09 -136.40 -92.51
N ALA A 218 14.54 -137.13 -91.46
CA ALA A 218 14.26 -138.57 -91.34
C ALA A 218 14.31 -139.16 -89.91
N GLU A 219 15.28 -138.83 -89.06
CA GLU A 219 15.46 -139.48 -87.73
C GLU A 219 14.44 -139.05 -86.64
N LEU A 220 13.46 -138.23 -86.99
CA LEU A 220 12.58 -137.52 -86.05
C LEU A 220 11.58 -138.42 -85.31
N LYS A 221 11.13 -139.53 -85.91
CA LYS A 221 9.82 -140.15 -85.59
C LYS A 221 9.75 -141.16 -84.44
N SER A 222 10.87 -141.60 -83.88
CA SER A 222 10.89 -142.51 -82.71
C SER A 222 11.20 -141.79 -81.40
N ARG A 223 12.07 -140.76 -81.46
CA ARG A 223 12.24 -139.79 -80.37
C ARG A 223 10.95 -139.00 -80.11
N GLU A 224 10.04 -138.93 -81.07
CA GLU A 224 8.79 -138.17 -81.02
C GLU A 224 7.87 -138.57 -79.85
N SER A 225 7.64 -139.85 -79.56
CA SER A 225 6.58 -140.29 -78.62
C SER A 225 6.89 -140.03 -77.14
N GLU A 226 8.08 -140.40 -76.66
CA GLU A 226 8.52 -140.07 -75.29
C GLU A 226 8.79 -138.57 -75.15
N SER A 227 9.25 -137.93 -76.24
CA SER A 227 9.33 -136.48 -76.30
C SER A 227 7.95 -135.82 -76.20
N LEU A 228 6.86 -136.42 -76.68
CA LEU A 228 5.51 -135.84 -76.60
C LEU A 228 5.02 -135.75 -75.15
N VAL A 229 5.21 -136.78 -74.32
CA VAL A 229 4.78 -136.72 -72.90
C VAL A 229 5.58 -135.67 -72.13
N LEU A 230 6.91 -135.68 -72.26
CA LEU A 230 7.75 -134.65 -71.65
C LEU A 230 7.48 -133.25 -72.23
N LYS A 231 7.12 -133.13 -73.52
CA LYS A 231 6.64 -131.87 -74.12
C LYS A 231 5.31 -131.42 -73.55
N GLU A 232 4.40 -132.32 -73.18
CA GLU A 232 3.10 -131.99 -72.58
C GLU A 232 3.32 -131.40 -71.17
N GLU A 233 4.16 -132.04 -70.36
CA GLU A 233 4.49 -131.57 -69.01
C GLU A 233 5.35 -130.29 -69.03
N ILE A 234 6.34 -130.20 -69.93
CA ILE A 234 7.10 -128.97 -70.17
C ILE A 234 6.17 -127.85 -70.66
N ARG A 235 5.18 -128.13 -71.53
CA ARG A 235 4.20 -127.13 -71.98
C ARG A 235 3.37 -126.62 -70.81
N HIS A 236 2.86 -127.51 -69.96
CA HIS A 236 2.09 -127.11 -68.79
C HIS A 236 2.93 -126.30 -67.79
N LEU A 237 4.19 -126.68 -67.56
CA LEU A 237 5.11 -125.91 -66.72
C LEU A 237 5.48 -124.55 -67.34
N LEU A 238 5.62 -124.44 -68.66
CA LEU A 238 5.84 -123.18 -69.37
C LEU A 238 4.60 -122.26 -69.32
N GLU A 239 3.39 -122.81 -69.47
CA GLU A 239 2.14 -122.07 -69.32
C GLU A 239 1.96 -121.55 -67.88
N ASN A 240 2.24 -122.37 -66.87
CA ASN A 240 2.24 -121.97 -65.47
C ASN A 240 3.32 -120.91 -65.17
N LEU A 241 4.53 -121.06 -65.74
CA LEU A 241 5.61 -120.08 -65.59
C LEU A 241 5.25 -118.72 -66.23
N GLU A 242 4.66 -118.72 -67.42
CA GLU A 242 4.25 -117.49 -68.11
C GLU A 242 3.04 -116.84 -67.41
N SER A 243 2.12 -117.65 -66.85
CA SER A 243 1.05 -117.18 -65.96
C SER A 243 1.61 -116.48 -64.71
N VAL A 244 2.51 -117.13 -63.96
CA VAL A 244 3.15 -116.53 -62.77
C VAL A 244 3.97 -115.28 -63.14
N LYS A 245 4.64 -115.28 -64.29
CA LYS A 245 5.41 -114.13 -64.81
C LYS A 245 4.51 -112.95 -65.19
N THR A 246 3.37 -113.18 -65.83
CA THR A 246 2.40 -112.10 -66.14
C THR A 246 1.74 -111.54 -64.87
N ILE A 247 1.47 -112.38 -63.86
CA ILE A 247 1.01 -111.95 -62.53
C ILE A 247 2.11 -111.15 -61.79
N ALA A 248 3.36 -111.60 -61.81
CA ALA A 248 4.48 -110.87 -61.20
C ALA A 248 4.66 -109.49 -61.84
N GLN A 249 4.56 -109.39 -63.17
CA GLN A 249 4.60 -108.11 -63.88
C GLN A 249 3.37 -107.22 -63.61
N SER A 250 2.18 -107.78 -63.38
CA SER A 250 1.01 -106.96 -63.02
C SER A 250 1.14 -106.41 -61.60
N HIS A 251 1.64 -107.20 -60.65
CA HIS A 251 1.98 -106.72 -59.30
C HIS A 251 3.11 -105.69 -59.32
N GLU A 252 4.15 -105.84 -60.14
CA GLU A 252 5.21 -104.84 -60.29
C GLU A 252 4.68 -103.50 -60.82
N ARG A 253 3.77 -103.53 -61.80
CA ARG A 253 3.05 -102.33 -62.27
C ARG A 253 2.20 -101.71 -61.16
N GLN A 254 1.49 -102.53 -60.38
CA GLN A 254 0.66 -102.05 -59.27
C GLN A 254 1.48 -101.38 -58.16
N VAL A 255 2.65 -101.95 -57.80
CA VAL A 255 3.58 -101.34 -56.83
C VAL A 255 4.09 -99.99 -57.32
N LYS A 256 4.46 -99.87 -58.61
CA LYS A 256 4.89 -98.59 -59.19
C LYS A 256 3.80 -97.52 -59.17
N ILE A 257 2.54 -97.90 -59.40
CA ILE A 257 1.39 -96.98 -59.30
C ILE A 257 1.22 -96.52 -57.84
N LEU A 258 1.18 -97.45 -56.88
CA LEU A 258 1.03 -97.12 -55.45
C LEU A 258 2.19 -96.26 -54.91
N GLU A 259 3.41 -96.46 -55.41
CA GLU A 259 4.57 -95.65 -55.04
C GLU A 259 4.51 -94.23 -55.63
N GLN A 260 4.01 -94.08 -56.87
CA GLN A 260 3.72 -92.77 -57.45
C GLN A 260 2.60 -92.05 -56.69
N GLU A 261 1.52 -92.73 -56.33
CA GLU A 261 0.42 -92.19 -55.51
C GLU A 261 0.91 -91.75 -54.12
N LYS A 262 1.72 -92.58 -53.45
CA LYS A 262 2.36 -92.23 -52.17
C LYS A 262 3.21 -90.96 -52.28
N ASN A 263 4.07 -90.88 -53.31
CA ASN A 263 4.93 -89.71 -53.52
C ASN A 263 4.10 -88.45 -53.82
N HIS A 264 3.06 -88.56 -54.65
CA HIS A 264 2.13 -87.46 -54.94
C HIS A 264 1.39 -86.97 -53.68
N LEU A 265 0.89 -87.88 -52.85
CA LEU A 265 0.24 -87.55 -51.58
C LEU A 265 1.22 -86.90 -50.58
N GLN A 266 2.45 -87.37 -50.51
CA GLN A 266 3.50 -86.79 -49.67
C GLN A 266 3.88 -85.38 -50.12
N GLU A 267 4.05 -85.15 -51.42
CA GLU A 267 4.31 -83.81 -51.98
C GLU A 267 3.13 -82.87 -51.72
N LYS A 268 1.89 -83.34 -51.94
CA LYS A 268 0.67 -82.58 -51.65
C LYS A 268 0.60 -82.19 -50.17
N TYR A 269 0.84 -83.12 -49.25
CA TYR A 269 0.89 -82.85 -47.81
C TYR A 269 1.93 -81.78 -47.45
N LEU A 270 3.17 -81.91 -47.95
CA LEU A 270 4.23 -80.92 -47.73
C LEU A 270 3.88 -79.54 -48.32
N SER A 271 3.21 -79.51 -49.47
CA SER A 271 2.72 -78.25 -50.06
C SER A 271 1.65 -77.58 -49.20
N GLU A 272 0.78 -78.36 -48.56
CA GLU A 272 -0.29 -77.85 -47.70
C GLU A 272 0.25 -77.38 -46.34
N CYS A 273 1.23 -78.07 -45.76
CA CYS A 273 1.94 -77.60 -44.57
C CYS A 273 2.62 -76.24 -44.82
N LYS A 274 3.28 -76.05 -45.98
CA LYS A 274 3.89 -74.76 -46.35
C LYS A 274 2.86 -73.64 -46.45
N LYS A 275 1.70 -73.89 -47.09
CA LYS A 275 0.60 -72.91 -47.15
C LYS A 275 0.08 -72.59 -45.75
N PHE A 276 -0.08 -73.59 -44.89
CA PHE A 276 -0.52 -73.40 -43.50
C PHE A 276 0.46 -72.50 -42.74
N ASP A 277 1.77 -72.79 -42.78
CA ASP A 277 2.81 -71.96 -42.16
C ASP A 277 2.84 -70.52 -42.70
N GLU A 278 2.57 -70.32 -44.00
CA GLU A 278 2.43 -68.99 -44.59
C GLU A 278 1.17 -68.26 -44.08
N THR A 279 0.05 -68.95 -43.96
CA THR A 279 -1.20 -68.35 -43.44
C THR A 279 -1.09 -68.02 -41.95
N ASP A 280 -0.49 -68.89 -41.12
CA ASP A 280 -0.24 -68.64 -39.70
C ASP A 280 0.66 -67.39 -39.50
N LYS A 281 1.71 -67.24 -40.32
CA LYS A 281 2.55 -66.03 -40.32
C LYS A 281 1.74 -64.78 -40.67
N ARG A 282 0.95 -64.82 -41.75
CA ARG A 282 0.07 -63.70 -42.15
C ARG A 282 -0.95 -63.34 -41.06
N CYS A 283 -1.52 -64.33 -40.38
CA CYS A 283 -2.41 -64.09 -39.24
C CYS A 283 -1.68 -63.42 -38.07
N LYS A 284 -0.47 -63.89 -37.70
CA LYS A 284 0.36 -63.28 -36.64
C LYS A 284 0.86 -61.88 -36.99
N ASP A 285 1.10 -61.60 -38.26
CA ASP A 285 1.40 -60.25 -38.75
C ASP A 285 0.17 -59.33 -38.61
N ALA A 286 -0.98 -59.76 -39.13
CA ALA A 286 -2.24 -59.03 -39.03
C ALA A 286 -2.68 -58.78 -37.57
N GLU A 287 -2.50 -59.76 -36.67
CA GLU A 287 -2.75 -59.57 -35.23
C GLU A 287 -1.84 -58.51 -34.61
N ARG A 288 -0.55 -58.51 -34.94
CA ARG A 288 0.40 -57.50 -34.45
C ARG A 288 0.02 -56.11 -34.95
N ASP A 289 -0.35 -55.99 -36.21
CA ASP A 289 -0.70 -54.70 -36.79
C ASP A 289 -2.08 -54.20 -36.30
N ALA A 290 -3.03 -55.10 -36.04
CA ALA A 290 -4.27 -54.79 -35.34
C ALA A 290 -4.03 -54.29 -33.91
N ARG A 291 -3.12 -54.93 -33.14
CA ARG A 291 -2.76 -54.48 -31.78
C ARG A 291 -2.14 -53.08 -31.78
N LYS A 292 -1.17 -52.82 -32.67
CA LYS A 292 -0.61 -51.47 -32.85
C LYS A 292 -1.68 -50.44 -33.20
N ALA A 293 -2.62 -50.80 -34.09
CA ALA A 293 -3.71 -49.90 -34.46
C ALA A 293 -4.65 -49.59 -33.28
N THR A 294 -4.94 -50.58 -32.42
CA THR A 294 -5.71 -50.34 -31.19
C THR A 294 -4.94 -49.48 -30.17
N GLU A 295 -3.65 -49.74 -29.97
CA GLU A 295 -2.78 -48.96 -29.07
C GLU A 295 -2.70 -47.49 -29.53
N LEU A 296 -2.50 -47.25 -30.83
CA LEU A 296 -2.51 -45.90 -31.41
C LEU A 296 -3.88 -45.20 -31.25
N ALA A 297 -4.98 -45.94 -31.39
CA ALA A 297 -6.32 -45.39 -31.16
C ALA A 297 -6.58 -45.06 -29.69
N ASP A 298 -6.02 -45.82 -28.74
CA ASP A 298 -6.10 -45.52 -27.30
C ASP A 298 -5.23 -44.33 -26.91
N VAL A 299 -4.02 -44.21 -27.46
CA VAL A 299 -3.16 -43.01 -27.28
C VAL A 299 -3.88 -41.76 -27.81
N ALA A 300 -4.39 -41.80 -29.05
CA ALA A 300 -5.12 -40.68 -29.63
C ALA A 300 -6.39 -40.29 -28.83
N ARG A 301 -7.10 -41.28 -28.24
CA ARG A 301 -8.22 -41.03 -27.32
C ARG A 301 -7.75 -40.35 -26.02
N ALA A 302 -6.65 -40.81 -25.43
CA ALA A 302 -6.10 -40.23 -24.21
C ALA A 302 -5.61 -38.78 -24.43
N GLU A 303 -4.91 -38.53 -25.54
CA GLU A 303 -4.47 -37.19 -25.96
C GLU A 303 -5.65 -36.24 -26.19
N ALA A 304 -6.73 -36.70 -26.86
CA ALA A 304 -7.93 -35.89 -27.06
C ALA A 304 -8.62 -35.51 -25.73
N VAL A 305 -8.67 -36.43 -24.76
CA VAL A 305 -9.19 -36.15 -23.41
C VAL A 305 -8.29 -35.17 -22.65
N ALA A 306 -6.96 -35.32 -22.75
CA ALA A 306 -6.00 -34.41 -22.14
C ALA A 306 -6.12 -32.98 -22.70
N ALA A 307 -6.15 -32.83 -24.03
CA ALA A 307 -6.31 -31.54 -24.71
C ALA A 307 -7.65 -30.87 -24.37
N GLN A 308 -8.74 -31.64 -24.25
CA GLN A 308 -10.04 -31.11 -23.83
C GLN A 308 -10.04 -30.64 -22.37
N LYS A 309 -9.31 -31.34 -21.48
CA LYS A 309 -9.11 -30.90 -20.08
C LYS A 309 -8.30 -29.60 -20.01
N GLU A 310 -7.17 -29.54 -20.70
CA GLU A 310 -6.31 -28.35 -20.78
C GLU A 310 -7.07 -27.13 -21.33
N LYS A 311 -7.89 -27.32 -22.36
CA LYS A 311 -8.80 -26.28 -22.89
C LYS A 311 -9.76 -25.77 -21.81
N SER A 312 -10.38 -26.66 -21.04
CA SER A 312 -11.31 -26.26 -19.97
C SER A 312 -10.63 -25.52 -18.82
N GLU A 313 -9.41 -25.94 -18.45
CA GLU A 313 -8.60 -25.27 -17.42
C GLU A 313 -8.14 -23.89 -17.89
N SER A 314 -7.73 -23.76 -19.16
CA SER A 314 -7.38 -22.50 -19.80
C SER A 314 -8.56 -21.52 -19.84
N GLN A 315 -9.76 -22.00 -20.18
CA GLN A 315 -10.99 -21.20 -20.14
C GLN A 315 -11.32 -20.74 -18.72
N ARG A 316 -11.21 -21.63 -17.71
CA ARG A 316 -11.41 -21.29 -16.30
C ARG A 316 -10.45 -20.19 -15.83
N LEU A 317 -9.16 -20.31 -16.17
CA LEU A 317 -8.14 -19.30 -15.83
C LEU A 317 -8.37 -17.96 -16.55
N ALA A 318 -8.87 -17.97 -17.79
CA ALA A 318 -9.24 -16.75 -18.51
C ALA A 318 -10.42 -16.02 -17.83
N MET A 319 -11.46 -16.75 -17.41
CA MET A 319 -12.58 -16.19 -16.66
C MET A 319 -12.15 -15.62 -15.29
N GLU A 320 -11.27 -16.33 -14.57
CA GLU A 320 -10.71 -15.87 -13.30
C GLU A 320 -9.91 -14.57 -13.47
N ARG A 321 -9.10 -14.46 -14.53
CA ARG A 321 -8.37 -13.22 -14.86
C ARG A 321 -9.30 -12.07 -15.25
N LEU A 322 -10.34 -12.33 -16.04
CA LEU A 322 -11.34 -11.31 -16.40
C LEU A 322 -12.05 -10.75 -15.15
N ALA A 323 -12.49 -11.61 -14.23
CA ALA A 323 -13.13 -11.16 -12.99
C ALA A 323 -12.19 -10.31 -12.09
N LEU A 324 -10.88 -10.58 -12.11
CA LEU A 324 -9.88 -9.75 -11.43
C LEU A 324 -9.67 -8.39 -12.13
N ILE A 325 -9.68 -8.36 -13.47
CA ILE A 325 -9.59 -7.13 -14.26
C ILE A 325 -10.80 -6.24 -13.98
N GLU A 326 -12.04 -6.75 -14.11
CA GLU A 326 -13.23 -5.94 -13.84
C GLU A 326 -13.31 -5.43 -12.39
N LYS A 327 -12.69 -6.14 -11.44
CA LYS A 327 -12.61 -5.69 -10.04
C LYS A 327 -11.62 -4.52 -9.91
N ALA A 328 -10.50 -4.57 -10.63
CA ALA A 328 -9.51 -3.49 -10.68
C ALA A 328 -10.08 -2.26 -11.41
N GLU A 329 -10.79 -2.45 -12.53
CA GLU A 329 -11.46 -1.37 -13.27
C GLU A 329 -12.46 -0.61 -12.39
N ARG A 330 -13.35 -1.32 -11.68
CA ARG A 330 -14.27 -0.69 -10.70
C ARG A 330 -13.55 0.06 -9.58
N GLN A 331 -12.35 -0.38 -9.19
CA GLN A 331 -11.52 0.37 -8.21
C GLN A 331 -10.91 1.64 -8.83
N VAL A 332 -10.46 1.58 -10.08
CA VAL A 332 -9.98 2.76 -10.82
C VAL A 332 -11.10 3.78 -10.99
N GLU A 333 -12.29 3.39 -11.46
CA GLU A 333 -13.42 4.32 -11.59
C GLU A 333 -13.81 4.99 -10.26
N ASN A 334 -13.73 4.26 -9.14
CA ASN A 334 -13.98 4.83 -7.81
C ASN A 334 -12.94 5.90 -7.47
N LEU A 335 -11.65 5.60 -7.67
CA LEU A 335 -10.55 6.55 -7.43
C LEU A 335 -10.61 7.75 -8.38
N GLU A 336 -11.07 7.58 -9.62
CA GLU A 336 -11.29 8.67 -10.55
C GLU A 336 -12.43 9.58 -10.08
N ARG A 337 -13.56 9.01 -9.66
CA ARG A 337 -14.68 9.80 -9.08
C ARG A 337 -14.26 10.56 -7.83
N ASP A 338 -13.41 10.00 -6.98
CA ASP A 338 -12.85 10.72 -5.83
C ASP A 338 -11.81 11.78 -6.24
N ARG A 339 -11.00 11.52 -7.28
CA ARG A 339 -10.10 12.53 -7.87
C ARG A 339 -10.87 13.75 -8.39
N TYR A 340 -12.02 13.54 -9.05
CA TYR A 340 -12.85 14.64 -9.54
C TYR A 340 -13.40 15.49 -8.38
N LYS A 341 -13.95 14.90 -7.31
CA LYS A 341 -14.39 15.65 -6.12
C LYS A 341 -13.27 16.51 -5.51
N LEU A 342 -12.06 15.96 -5.41
CA LEU A 342 -10.90 16.69 -4.88
C LEU A 342 -10.46 17.83 -5.81
N ILE A 343 -10.65 17.70 -7.13
CA ILE A 343 -10.44 18.80 -8.08
C ILE A 343 -11.48 19.90 -7.85
N ASP A 344 -12.77 19.54 -7.76
CA ASP A 344 -13.87 20.49 -7.50
C ASP A 344 -13.65 21.24 -6.16
N GLU A 345 -13.21 20.54 -5.11
CA GLU A 345 -12.85 21.12 -3.81
C GLU A 345 -11.66 22.10 -3.92
N ILE A 346 -10.62 21.75 -4.69
CA ILE A 346 -9.46 22.63 -4.93
C ILE A 346 -9.86 23.87 -5.72
N GLU A 347 -10.72 23.73 -6.72
CA GLU A 347 -11.23 24.88 -7.50
C GLU A 347 -12.10 25.81 -6.63
N GLY A 348 -12.96 25.24 -5.77
CA GLY A 348 -13.71 26.02 -4.78
C GLY A 348 -12.82 26.76 -3.78
N LEU A 349 -11.77 26.10 -3.26
CA LEU A 349 -10.80 26.74 -2.36
C LEU A 349 -10.01 27.86 -3.05
N ARG A 350 -9.62 27.68 -4.32
CA ARG A 350 -8.96 28.73 -5.12
C ARG A 350 -9.85 29.94 -5.35
N GLN A 351 -11.15 29.74 -5.58
CA GLN A 351 -12.08 30.87 -5.71
C GLN A 351 -12.19 31.63 -4.37
N LEU A 352 -12.29 30.92 -3.25
CA LEU A 352 -12.31 31.54 -1.92
C LEU A 352 -11.00 32.27 -1.58
N GLU A 353 -9.84 31.76 -2.05
CA GLU A 353 -8.54 32.42 -1.95
C GLU A 353 -8.52 33.75 -2.73
N ILE A 354 -9.00 33.73 -3.98
CA ILE A 354 -9.11 34.94 -4.83
C ILE A 354 -10.05 35.97 -4.16
N ASP A 355 -11.25 35.57 -3.75
CA ASP A 355 -12.23 36.43 -3.10
C ASP A 355 -11.68 37.05 -1.78
N ALA A 356 -10.84 36.30 -1.06
CA ALA A 356 -10.18 36.76 0.16
C ALA A 356 -9.04 37.76 -0.14
N ILE A 357 -8.25 37.53 -1.20
CA ILE A 357 -7.19 38.44 -1.66
C ILE A 357 -7.80 39.77 -2.12
N ASP A 358 -8.84 39.75 -2.95
CA ASP A 358 -9.52 40.96 -3.43
C ASP A 358 -10.09 41.78 -2.27
N LYS A 359 -10.67 41.10 -1.28
CA LYS A 359 -11.18 41.74 -0.06
C LYS A 359 -10.06 42.30 0.84
N ALA A 360 -8.90 41.64 0.91
CA ALA A 360 -7.74 42.14 1.63
C ALA A 360 -7.19 43.41 0.95
N ALA A 361 -7.00 43.38 -0.37
CA ALA A 361 -6.54 44.53 -1.15
C ALA A 361 -7.47 45.75 -0.99
N LEU A 362 -8.79 45.55 -1.03
CA LEU A 362 -9.77 46.62 -0.77
C LEU A 362 -9.65 47.22 0.63
N LEU A 363 -9.40 46.40 1.65
CA LEU A 363 -9.19 46.87 3.02
C LEU A 363 -7.85 47.60 3.17
N GLU A 364 -6.79 47.13 2.52
CA GLU A 364 -5.47 47.78 2.48
C GLU A 364 -5.56 49.17 1.84
N SER A 365 -6.21 49.31 0.67
CA SER A 365 -6.42 50.62 0.04
C SER A 365 -7.18 51.58 0.98
N ARG A 366 -8.23 51.11 1.67
CA ARG A 366 -8.99 51.94 2.60
C ARG A 366 -8.23 52.27 3.90
N VAL A 367 -7.25 51.45 4.28
CA VAL A 367 -6.32 51.77 5.37
C VAL A 367 -5.32 52.83 4.90
N GLN A 368 -4.74 52.69 3.71
CA GLN A 368 -3.84 53.67 3.11
C GLN A 368 -4.52 55.04 2.96
N GLU A 369 -5.75 55.10 2.44
CA GLU A 369 -6.57 56.32 2.42
C GLU A 369 -6.64 56.98 3.80
N ARG A 370 -6.97 56.20 4.85
CA ARG A 370 -7.08 56.72 6.21
C ARG A 370 -5.76 57.14 6.84
N GLU A 371 -4.66 56.47 6.49
CA GLU A 371 -3.32 56.87 6.89
C GLU A 371 -2.94 58.20 6.24
N THR A 372 -3.23 58.39 4.95
CA THR A 372 -3.01 59.68 4.27
C THR A 372 -3.89 60.80 4.82
N GLU A 373 -5.19 60.58 5.08
CA GLU A 373 -6.08 61.55 5.73
C GLU A 373 -5.55 61.99 7.12
N ILE A 374 -5.03 61.04 7.90
CA ILE A 374 -4.46 61.31 9.23
C ILE A 374 -3.14 62.08 9.12
N GLU A 375 -2.25 61.69 8.21
CA GLU A 375 -0.96 62.36 8.00
C GLU A 375 -1.15 63.80 7.52
N GLU A 376 -2.09 64.04 6.59
CA GLU A 376 -2.48 65.38 6.16
C GLU A 376 -3.04 66.23 7.31
N MET A 377 -3.96 65.69 8.11
CA MET A 377 -4.48 66.41 9.28
C MET A 377 -3.41 66.69 10.34
N LEU A 378 -2.46 65.78 10.56
CA LEU A 378 -1.35 65.99 11.49
C LEU A 378 -0.38 67.04 10.97
N SER A 379 -0.07 67.02 9.67
CA SER A 379 0.74 68.02 8.98
C SER A 379 0.11 69.41 9.09
N GLN A 380 -1.17 69.55 8.74
CA GLN A 380 -1.93 70.80 8.89
C GLN A 380 -1.97 71.28 10.35
N ASN A 381 -2.16 70.39 11.33
CA ASN A 381 -2.17 70.78 12.74
C ASN A 381 -0.79 71.22 13.23
N ASN A 382 0.29 70.57 12.79
CA ASN A 382 1.65 70.98 13.10
C ASN A 382 2.01 72.31 12.42
N GLU A 383 1.55 72.55 11.19
CA GLU A 383 1.75 73.83 10.50
C GLU A 383 1.00 74.97 11.22
N GLN A 384 -0.25 74.74 11.66
CA GLN A 384 -1.01 75.68 12.50
C GLN A 384 -0.32 75.97 13.84
N ARG A 385 0.22 74.94 14.51
CA ARG A 385 1.00 75.11 15.74
C ARG A 385 2.27 75.91 15.49
N SER A 386 3.01 75.61 14.42
CA SER A 386 4.21 76.35 14.01
C SER A 386 3.90 77.82 13.79
N LYS A 387 2.84 78.15 13.01
CA LYS A 387 2.34 79.52 12.83
C LYS A 387 1.99 80.19 14.17
N THR A 388 1.35 79.46 15.10
CA THR A 388 0.98 79.98 16.43
C THR A 388 2.20 80.25 17.30
N VAL A 389 3.18 79.34 17.33
CA VAL A 389 4.46 79.51 18.04
C VAL A 389 5.22 80.71 17.48
N HIS A 390 5.31 80.85 16.16
CA HIS A 390 6.00 81.98 15.54
C HIS A 390 5.37 83.34 15.88
N VAL A 391 4.04 83.41 16.00
CA VAL A 391 3.33 84.62 16.48
C VAL A 391 3.64 84.88 17.95
N LEU A 392 3.66 83.86 18.80
CA LEU A 392 4.01 84.00 20.23
C LEU A 392 5.47 84.41 20.43
N GLU A 393 6.41 83.87 19.64
CA GLU A 393 7.82 84.29 19.62
C GLU A 393 7.97 85.75 19.20
N SER A 394 7.24 86.18 18.16
CA SER A 394 7.22 87.57 17.70
C SER A 394 6.68 88.51 18.78
N LEU A 395 5.57 88.15 19.43
CA LEU A 395 5.01 88.92 20.55
C LEU A 395 5.99 88.98 21.74
N LEU A 396 6.62 87.86 22.10
CA LEU A 396 7.62 87.79 23.16
C LEU A 396 8.87 88.63 22.83
N ALA A 397 9.28 88.70 21.56
CA ALA A 397 10.34 89.59 21.11
C ALA A 397 9.94 91.07 21.24
N THR A 398 8.71 91.44 20.86
CA THR A 398 8.22 92.82 21.05
C THR A 398 8.08 93.20 22.53
N GLU A 399 7.63 92.28 23.39
CA GLU A 399 7.53 92.48 24.84
C GLU A 399 8.93 92.64 25.47
N ARG A 400 9.91 91.82 25.07
CA ARG A 400 11.32 91.98 25.49
C ARG A 400 11.91 93.32 25.04
N ALA A 401 11.62 93.77 23.81
CA ALA A 401 12.05 95.07 23.31
C ALA A 401 11.40 96.24 24.08
N ALA A 402 10.09 96.16 24.35
CA ALA A 402 9.37 97.15 25.14
C ALA A 402 9.89 97.22 26.59
N ARG A 403 10.20 96.07 27.21
CA ARG A 403 10.85 96.01 28.52
C ARG A 403 12.25 96.60 28.52
N ALA A 404 13.08 96.31 27.51
CA ALA A 404 14.40 96.92 27.38
C ALA A 404 14.30 98.45 27.23
N GLU A 405 13.33 98.95 26.44
CA GLU A 405 13.09 100.38 26.30
C GLU A 405 12.58 101.02 27.61
N ALA A 406 11.70 100.34 28.35
CA ALA A 406 11.24 100.77 29.68
C ALA A 406 12.38 100.80 30.70
N ASN A 407 13.28 99.80 30.67
CA ASN A 407 14.47 99.75 31.52
C ASN A 407 15.44 100.89 31.18
N ASN A 408 15.73 101.13 29.89
CA ASN A 408 16.54 102.27 29.45
C ASN A 408 15.95 103.63 29.88
N ARG A 409 14.61 103.77 29.88
CA ARG A 409 13.93 104.96 30.42
C ARG A 409 14.11 105.07 31.94
N ALA A 410 13.97 103.96 32.67
CA ALA A 410 14.16 103.93 34.12
C ALA A 410 15.61 104.26 34.52
N GLU A 411 16.61 103.71 33.81
CA GLU A 411 18.02 104.05 33.98
C GLU A 411 18.31 105.52 33.67
N SER A 412 17.74 106.07 32.59
CA SER A 412 17.84 107.49 32.26
C SER A 412 17.25 108.39 33.36
N LEU A 413 16.09 108.03 33.90
CA LEU A 413 15.49 108.73 35.05
C LEU A 413 16.33 108.55 36.33
N SER A 414 16.92 107.38 36.56
CA SER A 414 17.82 107.14 37.70
C SER A 414 19.09 107.98 37.62
N LEU A 415 19.68 108.12 36.42
CA LEU A 415 20.82 109.01 36.17
C LEU A 415 20.42 110.48 36.38
N GLN A 416 19.25 110.91 35.91
CA GLN A 416 18.73 112.25 36.18
C GLN A 416 18.52 112.48 37.68
N LEU A 417 17.94 111.52 38.41
CA LEU A 417 17.77 111.58 39.86
C LEU A 417 19.11 111.64 40.60
N GLN A 418 20.11 110.86 40.17
CA GLN A 418 21.46 110.92 40.75
C GLN A 418 22.11 112.29 40.51
N VAL A 419 21.92 112.89 39.33
CA VAL A 419 22.41 114.25 39.02
C VAL A 419 21.67 115.33 39.82
N THR A 420 20.35 115.21 40.01
CA THR A 420 19.60 116.16 40.86
C THR A 420 19.91 115.97 42.34
N GLN A 421 20.16 114.73 42.79
CA GLN A 421 20.66 114.44 44.14
C GLN A 421 22.04 115.05 44.34
N GLY A 422 23.00 114.86 43.42
CA GLY A 422 24.33 115.50 43.52
C GLY A 422 24.27 117.03 43.52
N LYS A 423 23.32 117.64 42.79
CA LYS A 423 23.05 119.09 42.88
C LYS A 423 22.44 119.48 44.23
N LEU A 424 21.51 118.67 44.76
CA LEU A 424 20.92 118.89 46.08
C LEU A 424 21.97 118.76 47.18
N ASP A 425 22.87 117.78 47.10
CA ASP A 425 23.98 117.57 48.02
C ASP A 425 24.98 118.73 47.94
N SER A 426 25.27 119.24 46.74
CA SER A 426 26.06 120.47 46.56
C SER A 426 25.38 121.69 47.18
N LEU A 427 24.06 121.86 47.02
CA LEU A 427 23.30 122.92 47.66
C LEU A 427 23.20 122.74 49.19
N GLN A 428 23.17 121.51 49.69
CA GLN A 428 23.28 121.22 51.12
C GLN A 428 24.68 121.53 51.64
N GLN A 429 25.72 121.27 50.86
CA GLN A 429 27.11 121.63 51.18
C GLN A 429 27.31 123.15 51.17
N GLU A 430 26.73 123.87 50.21
CA GLU A 430 26.66 125.33 50.21
C GLU A 430 25.86 125.86 51.40
N LEU A 431 24.67 125.32 51.70
CA LEU A 431 23.88 125.69 52.88
C LEU A 431 24.66 125.43 54.17
N THR A 432 25.45 124.35 54.23
CA THR A 432 26.31 124.03 55.38
C THR A 432 27.51 124.98 55.44
N SER A 433 28.08 125.39 54.32
CA SER A 433 29.11 126.43 54.22
C SER A 433 28.57 127.80 54.64
N VAL A 434 27.36 128.17 54.19
CA VAL A 434 26.65 129.38 54.63
C VAL A 434 26.37 129.33 56.12
N ARG A 435 25.89 128.21 56.67
CA ARG A 435 25.73 128.02 58.11
C ARG A 435 27.05 128.13 58.88
N LEU A 436 28.15 127.61 58.34
CA LEU A 436 29.49 127.75 58.93
C LEU A 436 30.00 129.20 58.86
N ASN A 437 29.70 129.93 57.79
CA ASN A 437 30.00 131.36 57.65
C ASN A 437 29.11 132.25 58.53
N GLU A 438 27.83 131.91 58.70
CA GLU A 438 26.95 132.47 59.73
C GLU A 438 27.54 132.20 61.12
N THR A 439 27.99 130.97 61.41
CA THR A 439 28.67 130.62 62.68
C THR A 439 29.96 131.43 62.87
N ALA A 440 30.67 131.76 61.79
CA ALA A 440 31.87 132.62 61.81
C ALA A 440 31.57 134.13 61.96
N LEU A 441 30.33 134.56 61.71
CA LEU A 441 29.85 135.92 61.96
C LEU A 441 29.20 136.05 63.35
N ASP A 442 28.43 135.03 63.76
CA ASP A 442 27.68 134.96 65.02
C ASP A 442 28.62 134.82 66.24
N THR A 443 29.85 134.33 66.03
CA THR A 443 30.91 134.30 67.06
C THR A 443 31.38 135.68 67.55
N LYS A 444 30.92 136.79 66.94
CA LYS A 444 31.11 138.16 67.48
C LYS A 444 29.90 138.72 68.26
N LEU A 445 28.75 138.04 68.34
CA LEU A 445 27.60 138.48 69.14
C LEU A 445 27.30 137.50 70.29
N ARG A 446 28.03 137.71 71.39
CA ARG A 446 28.29 136.70 72.43
C ARG A 446 27.19 136.58 73.52
N ASN A 447 27.01 135.36 74.06
CA ASN A 447 26.36 134.96 75.34
C ASN A 447 24.80 134.88 75.33
N SER A 448 24.13 133.74 75.60
CA SER A 448 24.23 132.92 76.82
C SER A 448 23.24 131.71 76.84
N ARG A 449 23.58 130.66 77.63
CA ARG A 449 22.74 129.61 78.32
C ARG A 449 21.37 129.18 77.71
N GLY A 450 21.00 127.89 77.54
CA GLY A 450 21.70 126.60 77.74
C GLY A 450 20.76 125.38 78.02
N LYS A 451 21.35 124.17 78.10
CA LYS A 451 20.82 122.85 78.58
C LYS A 451 20.13 121.87 77.59
N ARG A 452 20.25 120.58 77.95
CA ARG A 452 20.07 119.26 77.26
C ARG A 452 18.98 118.43 78.00
N PRO A 453 18.38 117.31 77.49
CA PRO A 453 19.01 116.03 77.03
C PRO A 453 18.51 115.50 75.65
N ARG A 454 19.12 114.55 74.90
CA ARG A 454 19.98 113.34 75.05
C ARG A 454 19.22 111.99 74.99
N VAL A 455 19.91 110.96 74.42
CA VAL A 455 19.56 109.52 74.12
C VAL A 455 19.41 109.32 72.60
N ASP A 456 20.35 108.70 71.86
CA ASP A 456 20.80 107.28 71.79
C ASP A 456 19.69 106.36 71.20
N ASP A 457 19.89 105.36 70.33
CA ASP A 457 21.05 104.67 69.71
C ASP A 457 20.61 104.27 68.26
N ASN A 458 21.41 104.19 67.18
CA ASN A 458 22.62 103.41 66.87
C ASN A 458 22.34 101.97 66.37
N ILE A 459 23.07 101.56 65.30
CA ILE A 459 23.08 100.22 64.66
C ILE A 459 21.76 99.83 63.95
N GLY A 460 21.72 99.33 62.71
CA GLY A 460 22.76 98.85 61.80
C GLY A 460 22.42 97.42 61.34
N THR A 461 22.84 96.99 60.15
CA THR A 461 22.76 95.56 59.78
C THR A 461 21.83 95.23 58.59
N GLU A 462 22.22 94.95 57.34
CA GLU A 462 22.27 93.58 56.72
C GLU A 462 21.11 92.61 57.07
N SER A 463 20.66 91.68 56.22
CA SER A 463 21.27 91.00 55.06
C SER A 463 20.11 90.36 54.24
N VAL A 464 20.04 90.43 52.89
CA VAL A 464 20.73 89.56 51.88
C VAL A 464 20.03 88.21 51.65
N HIS A 465 19.67 87.97 50.37
CA HIS A 465 19.47 86.64 49.72
C HIS A 465 18.24 85.79 50.13
N ASP A 466 17.78 84.79 49.37
CA ASP A 466 18.17 84.25 48.05
C ASP A 466 16.89 83.77 47.31
N MET A 467 16.72 83.98 46.01
CA MET A 467 17.12 83.15 44.86
C MET A 467 16.29 81.87 44.59
N ASP A 468 16.07 81.68 43.29
CA ASP A 468 15.91 80.44 42.51
C ASP A 468 14.53 79.76 42.33
N ILE A 469 14.06 79.47 41.09
CA ILE A 469 14.65 78.69 39.94
C ILE A 469 14.66 77.20 40.29
N ASP A 470 14.35 76.21 39.44
CA ASP A 470 13.43 76.01 38.28
C ASP A 470 13.42 74.47 38.02
N GLU A 471 12.82 73.83 37.01
CA GLU A 471 12.03 74.19 35.83
C GLU A 471 10.96 73.08 35.60
N GLU A 472 10.58 72.77 34.34
CA GLU A 472 10.26 71.41 33.85
C GLU A 472 9.02 70.65 34.38
N VAL A 473 8.42 69.70 33.65
CA VAL A 473 8.16 69.59 32.20
C VAL A 473 7.01 68.58 32.00
N ALA A 474 6.24 68.76 30.94
CA ALA A 474 5.29 67.83 30.28
C ALA A 474 4.86 66.49 30.96
N LYS A 475 3.55 66.21 30.89
CA LYS A 475 3.00 65.32 29.84
C LYS A 475 1.47 65.33 29.78
N GLY A 476 0.92 64.98 28.61
CA GLY A 476 -0.51 65.03 28.35
C GLY A 476 -1.21 63.67 28.23
N ARG A 477 -2.49 63.76 27.80
CA ARG A 477 -3.41 62.73 27.24
C ARG A 477 -4.38 62.01 28.20
N LYS A 478 -5.61 62.56 28.21
CA LYS A 478 -6.89 61.94 27.81
C LYS A 478 -7.12 60.44 28.13
N ARG A 479 -8.18 60.15 28.91
CA ARG A 479 -9.49 59.68 28.39
C ARG A 479 -10.55 59.51 29.51
N SER A 480 -11.80 59.87 29.20
CA SER A 480 -12.99 59.52 30.00
C SER A 480 -14.15 59.11 29.07
N LYS A 481 -14.78 57.97 29.38
CA LYS A 481 -16.09 57.40 28.96
C LYS A 481 -16.06 55.92 29.43
N SER A 482 -16.96 55.37 30.27
CA SER A 482 -18.44 55.37 30.30
C SER A 482 -19.01 54.74 29.01
N THR A 483 -19.87 53.70 29.01
CA THR A 483 -20.79 53.15 30.03
C THR A 483 -21.06 51.63 29.86
N THR A 484 -21.68 51.02 30.89
CA THR A 484 -22.70 49.91 30.85
C THR A 484 -22.43 48.51 30.25
N SER A 485 -22.90 47.52 31.02
CA SER A 485 -23.12 46.08 30.76
C SER A 485 -24.52 45.82 30.11
N PRO A 486 -25.15 44.61 30.07
CA PRO A 486 -24.76 43.26 30.54
C PRO A 486 -25.24 42.02 29.70
N PHE A 487 -25.07 40.82 30.30
CA PHE A 487 -25.89 39.57 30.20
C PHE A 487 -25.64 38.49 29.10
N ASN A 488 -25.46 37.25 29.59
CA ASN A 488 -25.59 35.95 28.89
C ASN A 488 -26.94 35.29 29.25
N HIS A 489 -27.44 34.31 28.48
CA HIS A 489 -28.12 33.03 28.85
C HIS A 489 -28.67 32.38 27.54
N ALA A 490 -28.39 31.10 27.22
CA ALA A 490 -29.19 29.88 27.47
C ALA A 490 -30.63 29.92 26.86
N ARG A 491 -31.26 28.87 26.30
CA ARG A 491 -31.10 27.37 26.30
C ARG A 491 -31.77 26.84 24.97
N SER A 492 -31.87 25.55 24.58
CA SER A 492 -32.31 24.30 25.24
C SER A 492 -31.79 23.08 24.41
N GLU A 493 -31.34 21.98 25.03
CA GLU A 493 -32.05 20.67 25.22
C GLU A 493 -32.23 19.88 23.89
N ASP A 494 -31.98 18.58 23.79
CA ASP A 494 -32.18 17.45 24.72
C ASP A 494 -31.01 16.43 24.57
N GLY A 495 -30.57 15.66 25.58
CA GLY A 495 -31.18 14.39 26.00
C GLY A 495 -30.96 13.28 24.95
N GLY A 496 -30.25 12.17 25.18
CA GLY A 496 -29.76 11.57 26.42
C GLY A 496 -30.38 10.18 26.63
N SER A 497 -29.56 9.17 26.92
CA SER A 497 -29.98 7.81 27.33
C SER A 497 -30.57 6.92 26.20
N VAL A 498 -30.55 5.56 26.24
CA VAL A 498 -29.99 4.62 27.23
C VAL A 498 -29.83 3.20 26.62
N PHE A 499 -28.96 2.36 27.24
CA PHE A 499 -28.90 0.88 27.12
C PHE A 499 -28.50 0.25 25.76
N ARG A 500 -27.89 -0.95 25.71
CA ARG A 500 -27.37 -1.87 26.76
C ARG A 500 -26.49 -2.94 26.09
N GLY A 501 -25.35 -3.29 26.73
CA GLY A 501 -24.69 -4.61 26.81
C GLY A 501 -24.44 -5.45 25.53
N ALA A 502 -23.53 -6.42 25.51
CA ALA A 502 -22.53 -6.87 26.48
C ALA A 502 -21.34 -7.42 25.67
N GLU A 503 -20.10 -7.06 26.03
CA GLU A 503 -19.12 -7.95 26.67
C GLU A 503 -18.85 -9.30 25.96
N ASP A 504 -17.60 -9.37 25.49
CA ASP A 504 -16.65 -10.48 25.59
C ASP A 504 -16.87 -11.80 24.83
N ASN A 505 -15.92 -12.00 23.91
CA ASN A 505 -15.64 -13.26 23.24
C ASN A 505 -14.76 -14.17 24.11
N ASN A 506 -15.07 -15.46 24.08
CA ASN A 506 -14.20 -16.62 24.38
C ASN A 506 -13.81 -16.84 25.87
N PRO A 507 -13.44 -18.08 26.29
CA PRO A 507 -13.18 -19.28 25.46
C PRO A 507 -13.78 -20.63 25.96
N SER A 508 -13.71 -21.64 25.07
CA SER A 508 -13.42 -23.06 25.34
C SER A 508 -14.40 -24.05 26.02
N GLN A 509 -14.34 -25.27 25.46
CA GLN A 509 -14.58 -26.60 26.04
C GLN A 509 -16.01 -27.08 26.39
N GLY A 510 -16.44 -28.14 25.69
CA GLY A 510 -17.58 -28.97 26.07
C GLY A 510 -18.24 -29.68 24.89
N ASN A 511 -17.67 -30.83 24.45
CA ASN A 511 -18.36 -32.02 23.91
C ASN A 511 -17.42 -32.91 23.08
N GLN A 512 -16.53 -33.64 23.78
CA GLN A 512 -16.09 -34.94 23.29
C GLN A 512 -17.26 -35.91 23.50
N GLU A 513 -17.94 -36.35 22.42
CA GLU A 513 -18.78 -37.57 22.41
C GLU A 513 -19.36 -37.91 21.01
N SER A 514 -19.36 -36.99 20.04
CA SER A 514 -20.02 -37.21 18.73
C SER A 514 -19.23 -37.99 17.68
N GLU A 515 -17.94 -38.30 17.87
CA GLU A 515 -17.12 -38.96 16.84
C GLU A 515 -17.35 -40.48 16.74
N ALA A 516 -18.01 -41.09 17.73
CA ALA A 516 -18.12 -42.55 17.86
C ALA A 516 -19.15 -43.23 16.92
N GLU A 517 -19.90 -42.51 16.08
CA GLU A 517 -20.94 -43.11 15.21
C GLU A 517 -21.01 -42.59 13.76
N ASP A 518 -20.24 -41.57 13.37
CA ASP A 518 -20.42 -40.90 12.06
C ASP A 518 -20.05 -41.75 10.83
N TYR A 519 -19.22 -42.77 11.02
CA TYR A 519 -18.84 -43.71 9.96
C TYR A 519 -20.03 -44.51 9.40
N LYS A 520 -21.12 -44.71 10.17
CA LYS A 520 -22.35 -45.39 9.69
C LYS A 520 -23.00 -44.61 8.53
N ARG A 521 -22.78 -43.29 8.47
CA ARG A 521 -23.25 -42.41 7.38
C ARG A 521 -22.38 -42.47 6.13
N PHE A 522 -21.19 -43.06 6.17
CA PHE A 522 -20.27 -43.08 5.02
C PHE A 522 -20.87 -43.84 3.83
N THR A 523 -20.52 -43.39 2.62
CA THR A 523 -20.86 -44.09 1.38
C THR A 523 -19.97 -45.31 1.20
N VAL A 524 -20.40 -46.28 0.38
CA VAL A 524 -19.60 -47.48 0.08
C VAL A 524 -18.20 -47.12 -0.43
N VAL A 525 -18.09 -46.08 -1.27
CA VAL A 525 -16.80 -45.60 -1.80
C VAL A 525 -15.91 -45.08 -0.67
N LYS A 526 -16.43 -44.24 0.24
CA LYS A 526 -15.67 -43.70 1.36
C LYS A 526 -15.20 -44.80 2.33
N LEU A 527 -16.05 -45.79 2.63
CA LEU A 527 -15.67 -46.94 3.46
C LEU A 527 -14.57 -47.80 2.83
N LYS A 528 -14.64 -48.05 1.50
CA LYS A 528 -13.57 -48.78 0.79
C LYS A 528 -12.25 -48.00 0.79
N GLN A 529 -12.31 -46.68 0.60
CA GLN A 529 -11.14 -45.81 0.67
C GLN A 529 -10.50 -45.81 2.06
N GLU A 530 -11.30 -45.68 3.12
CA GLU A 530 -10.81 -45.65 4.50
C GLU A 530 -10.23 -47.01 4.92
N LEU A 531 -10.89 -48.13 4.59
CA LEU A 531 -10.32 -49.49 4.77
C LEU A 531 -8.98 -49.65 4.06
N THR A 532 -8.85 -49.16 2.83
CA THR A 532 -7.60 -49.23 2.05
C THR A 532 -6.51 -48.36 2.68
N LYS A 533 -6.87 -47.18 3.18
CA LYS A 533 -5.97 -46.23 3.87
C LYS A 533 -5.47 -46.77 5.21
N HIS A 534 -6.29 -47.52 5.94
CA HIS A 534 -5.90 -48.26 7.15
C HIS A 534 -5.22 -49.61 6.86
N GLY A 535 -4.91 -49.93 5.60
CA GLY A 535 -4.15 -51.13 5.22
C GLY A 535 -4.98 -52.41 5.01
N PHE A 536 -6.28 -52.40 5.29
CA PHE A 536 -7.19 -53.55 5.17
C PHE A 536 -7.70 -53.80 3.74
N GLY A 537 -6.93 -53.36 2.73
CA GLY A 537 -7.29 -53.50 1.31
C GLY A 537 -7.31 -54.95 0.82
N ALA A 538 -6.50 -55.84 1.41
CA ALA A 538 -6.47 -57.27 1.06
C ALA A 538 -7.75 -57.99 1.52
N GLN A 539 -8.15 -57.77 2.77
CA GLN A 539 -9.37 -58.33 3.38
C GLN A 539 -10.63 -57.83 2.66
N LEU A 540 -10.60 -56.60 2.12
CA LEU A 540 -11.67 -56.06 1.28
C LEU A 540 -11.77 -56.74 -0.10
N LEU A 541 -10.67 -57.28 -0.64
CA LEU A 541 -10.64 -58.02 -1.91
C LEU A 541 -11.07 -59.49 -1.75
N GLU A 542 -10.87 -60.09 -0.57
CA GLU A 542 -11.37 -61.44 -0.24
C GLU A 542 -12.90 -61.51 -0.19
N LEU A 543 -13.57 -60.39 0.13
CA LEU A 543 -15.01 -60.28 0.04
C LEU A 543 -15.48 -60.24 -1.43
N ARG A 544 -15.90 -61.39 -1.97
CA ARG A 544 -16.43 -61.51 -3.32
C ARG A 544 -17.86 -60.95 -3.42
N ASN A 545 -18.00 -59.74 -3.97
CA ASN A 545 -19.24 -58.94 -4.09
C ASN A 545 -19.88 -58.51 -2.75
N PRO A 546 -19.22 -57.65 -1.96
CA PRO A 546 -19.73 -57.24 -0.65
C PRO A 546 -20.80 -56.15 -0.77
N ASN A 547 -21.87 -56.30 0.02
CA ASN A 547 -22.89 -55.26 0.17
C ASN A 547 -22.42 -54.18 1.19
N LYS A 548 -23.16 -53.06 1.32
CA LYS A 548 -22.76 -51.96 2.22
C LYS A 548 -22.59 -52.40 3.68
N LYS A 549 -23.40 -53.33 4.16
CA LYS A 549 -23.37 -53.86 5.53
C LYS A 549 -22.10 -54.69 5.78
N ASP A 550 -21.68 -55.49 4.81
CA ASP A 550 -20.45 -56.31 4.92
C ASP A 550 -19.21 -55.43 5.03
N ILE A 551 -19.15 -54.34 4.24
CA ILE A 551 -18.05 -53.37 4.25
C ILE A 551 -18.06 -52.55 5.55
N LEU A 552 -19.25 -52.15 6.04
CA LEU A 552 -19.39 -51.49 7.35
C LEU A 552 -18.92 -52.40 8.48
N ALA A 553 -19.32 -53.68 8.51
CA ALA A 553 -18.90 -54.63 9.54
C ALA A 553 -17.39 -54.88 9.51
N LEU A 554 -16.76 -54.91 8.33
CA LEU A 554 -15.31 -55.03 8.22
C LEU A 554 -14.59 -53.77 8.72
N TYR A 555 -15.15 -52.58 8.48
CA TYR A 555 -14.66 -51.30 8.99
C TYR A 555 -14.82 -51.18 10.52
N GLU A 556 -16.00 -51.48 11.07
CA GLU A 556 -16.25 -51.54 12.52
C GLU A 556 -15.26 -52.50 13.21
N LYS A 557 -15.06 -53.70 12.64
CA LYS A 557 -14.20 -54.74 13.23
C LYS A 557 -12.70 -54.41 13.23
N HIS A 558 -12.18 -53.71 12.22
CA HIS A 558 -10.72 -53.53 12.05
C HIS A 558 -10.24 -52.08 12.16
N VAL A 559 -11.12 -51.08 12.10
CA VAL A 559 -10.75 -49.65 12.15
C VAL A 559 -11.31 -48.94 13.40
N ILE A 560 -12.28 -49.54 14.10
CA ILE A 560 -12.96 -48.94 15.26
C ILE A 560 -12.79 -49.76 16.54
N HIS A 561 -12.42 -51.04 16.43
CA HIS A 561 -12.18 -51.94 17.56
C HIS A 561 -10.71 -52.41 17.62
N GLU A 562 -9.79 -51.56 17.14
CA GLU A 562 -8.33 -51.74 17.21
C GLU A 562 -7.74 -51.03 18.46
#